data_AF-E4Q8V8-F1
#
_entry.id   AF-E4Q8V8-F1
#
_cell.length_a   1.000
_cell.length_b   1.000
_cell.length_c   1.000
_cell.angle_alpha   90.00
_cell.angle_beta   90.00
_cell.angle_gamma   90.00
#
_symmetry.space_group_name_H-M   'P 1'
#
loop_
_entity.id
_entity.type
_entity.pdbx_description
1 polymer ?
#
loop_
_entity_poly.entity_id
_entity_poly.type
_entity_poly.pdbx_seq_one_letter_code
_entity_poly.pdbx_strand_id
1 'polypeptide(L)'
;MANVFLFFMGFVGGVVSLLLYLKFHFPKLSKKSSIKLVPTARSFDELREMFSATKEDVENELNSYLEFSTIEKGKKLAEKIFCHVTVCLGILASLERFGVNPNEVLEKLKNENIVREECKR
;
A
#
# COMPACT_ATOMS: atom_id res chain seq x y z
N MET A 1 -25.09 -27.05 44.25
CA MET A 1 -24.37 -27.38 42.99
C MET A 1 -25.20 -27.05 41.74
N ALA A 2 -26.52 -27.31 41.70
CA ALA A 2 -27.36 -27.05 40.52
C ALA A 2 -27.32 -25.61 39.97
N ASN A 3 -27.31 -24.58 40.84
CA ASN A 3 -27.28 -23.18 40.39
C ASN A 3 -25.99 -22.79 39.65
N VAL A 4 -24.86 -23.42 39.99
CA VAL A 4 -23.58 -23.15 39.33
C VAL A 4 -23.60 -23.73 37.91
N PHE A 5 -24.15 -24.94 37.75
CA PHE A 5 -24.33 -25.57 36.43
C PHE A 5 -25.27 -24.78 35.51
N LEU A 6 -26.38 -24.25 36.05
CA LEU A 6 -27.30 -23.41 35.28
C LEU A 6 -26.65 -22.09 34.85
N PHE A 7 -25.82 -21.50 35.72
CA PHE A 7 -25.04 -20.31 35.38
C PHE A 7 -24.03 -20.60 34.26
N PHE A 8 -23.29 -21.71 34.33
CA PHE A 8 -22.36 -22.09 33.26
C PHE A 8 -23.07 -22.37 31.94
N MET A 9 -24.20 -23.08 31.95
CA MET A 9 -24.97 -23.34 30.73
C MET A 9 -25.54 -22.05 30.12
N GLY A 10 -26.04 -21.13 30.95
CA GLY A 10 -26.51 -19.82 30.49
C GLY A 10 -25.38 -18.93 29.96
N PHE A 11 -24.22 -18.95 30.61
CA PHE A 11 -23.06 -18.17 30.21
C PHE A 11 -22.48 -18.68 28.89
N VAL A 12 -22.26 -19.99 28.76
CA VAL A 12 -21.75 -20.61 27.52
C VAL A 12 -22.76 -20.42 26.39
N GLY A 13 -24.06 -20.61 26.65
CA GLY A 13 -25.11 -20.35 25.67
C GLY A 13 -25.14 -18.89 25.21
N GLY A 14 -25.04 -17.94 26.14
CA GLY A 14 -24.99 -16.51 25.83
C GLY A 14 -23.78 -16.12 24.97
N VAL A 15 -22.59 -16.65 25.29
CA VAL A 15 -21.36 -16.41 24.50
C VAL A 15 -21.50 -16.98 23.09
N VAL A 16 -22.05 -18.20 22.94
CA VAL A 16 -22.27 -18.81 21.63
C VAL A 16 -23.31 -18.03 20.81
N SER A 17 -24.42 -17.62 21.42
CA SER A 17 -25.43 -16.79 20.78
C SER A 17 -24.86 -15.43 20.34
N LEU A 18 -24.02 -14.80 21.16
CA LEU A 18 -23.35 -13.55 20.84
C LEU A 18 -22.39 -13.72 19.66
N LEU A 19 -21.59 -14.80 19.64
CA LEU A 19 -20.67 -15.11 18.53
C LEU A 19 -21.41 -15.38 17.22
N LEU A 20 -22.52 -16.12 17.28
CA LEU A 20 -23.39 -16.36 16.12
C LEU A 20 -24.04 -15.06 15.64
N TYR A 21 -24.50 -14.20 16.55
CA TYR A 21 -25.06 -12.89 16.23
C TYR A 21 -24.03 -12.00 15.54
N LEU A 22 -22.81 -11.87 16.09
CA LEU A 22 -21.71 -11.14 15.45
C LEU A 22 -21.37 -11.72 14.07
N LYS A 23 -21.30 -13.04 13.94
CA LYS A 23 -21.00 -13.69 12.65
C LYS A 23 -22.09 -13.48 11.60
N PHE A 24 -23.35 -13.39 12.02
CA PHE A 24 -24.51 -13.23 11.12
C PHE A 24 -24.81 -11.76 10.80
N HIS A 25 -24.58 -10.83 11.73
CA HIS A 25 -24.75 -9.38 11.53
C HIS A 25 -23.51 -8.67 10.96
N PHE A 26 -22.34 -9.32 10.96
CA PHE A 26 -21.19 -8.92 10.15
C PHE A 26 -20.91 -9.94 9.03
N PRO A 27 -21.89 -10.26 8.14
CA PRO A 27 -21.63 -11.15 7.03
C PRO A 27 -20.84 -10.35 6.00
N LYS A 28 -19.53 -10.56 5.98
CA LYS A 28 -18.60 -9.85 5.09
C LYS A 28 -18.53 -8.36 5.44
N LEU A 29 -17.57 -8.01 6.31
CA LEU A 29 -16.72 -6.89 5.93
C LEU A 29 -16.29 -7.20 4.50
N SER A 30 -16.78 -6.37 3.57
CA SER A 30 -16.31 -6.23 2.21
C SER A 30 -14.95 -6.89 2.10
N LYS A 31 -14.87 -7.98 1.33
CA LYS A 31 -13.60 -8.33 0.69
C LYS A 31 -13.20 -7.02 0.01
N LYS A 32 -12.39 -6.20 0.69
CA LYS A 32 -11.47 -5.29 0.02
C LYS A 32 -10.90 -6.20 -1.03
N SER A 33 -11.26 -5.93 -2.28
CA SER A 33 -10.58 -6.51 -3.41
C SER A 33 -9.12 -6.40 -3.01
N SER A 34 -8.51 -7.53 -2.62
CA SER A 34 -7.08 -7.64 -2.60
C SER A 34 -6.79 -7.43 -4.07
N ILE A 35 -6.57 -6.16 -4.44
CA ILE A 35 -6.16 -5.79 -5.78
C ILE A 35 -4.94 -6.67 -5.94
N LYS A 36 -5.09 -7.74 -6.71
CA LYS A 36 -3.96 -8.47 -7.21
C LYS A 36 -3.32 -7.44 -8.12
N LEU A 37 -2.45 -6.62 -7.54
CA LEU A 37 -1.38 -5.90 -8.20
C LEU A 37 -0.41 -6.99 -8.70
N VAL A 38 -0.92 -7.94 -9.46
CA VAL A 38 -0.09 -8.67 -10.39
C VAL A 38 0.10 -7.62 -11.48
N PRO A 39 1.31 -7.08 -11.64
CA PRO A 39 1.55 -6.20 -12.76
C PRO A 39 1.18 -7.01 -13.98
N THR A 40 0.15 -6.59 -14.71
CA THR A 40 0.00 -7.02 -16.11
C THR A 40 1.39 -6.89 -16.71
N ALA A 41 1.92 -7.95 -17.30
CA ALA A 41 3.31 -7.97 -17.75
C ALA A 41 3.47 -6.97 -18.91
N ARG A 42 3.65 -5.69 -18.55
CA ARG A 42 3.94 -4.57 -19.43
C ARG A 42 5.39 -4.67 -19.86
N SER A 43 5.67 -4.23 -21.07
CA SER A 43 7.06 -4.15 -21.54
C SER A 43 7.82 -3.08 -20.75
N PHE A 44 9.15 -3.18 -20.73
CA PHE A 44 9.98 -2.16 -20.09
C PHE A 44 9.80 -0.78 -20.76
N ASP A 45 9.64 -0.75 -22.09
CA ASP A 45 9.41 0.50 -22.82
C ASP A 45 8.07 1.16 -22.44
N GLU A 46 7.01 0.38 -22.27
CA GLU A 46 5.71 0.87 -21.79
C GLU A 46 5.84 1.42 -20.36
N LEU A 47 6.54 0.70 -19.47
CA LEU A 47 6.78 1.16 -18.10
C LEU A 47 7.60 2.46 -18.06
N ARG A 48 8.57 2.63 -18.98
CA ARG A 48 9.37 3.85 -19.11
C ARG A 48 8.52 5.04 -19.56
N GLU A 49 7.64 4.84 -20.53
CA GLU A 49 6.72 5.88 -20.99
C GLU A 49 5.76 6.29 -19.87
N MET A 50 5.18 5.30 -19.16
CA MET A 50 4.33 5.54 -17.99
C MET A 50 5.06 6.27 -16.86
N PHE A 51 6.36 6.02 -16.67
CA PHE A 51 7.14 6.70 -15.65
C PHE A 51 7.21 8.21 -15.93
N SER A 52 7.51 8.59 -17.17
CA SER A 52 7.56 10.00 -17.57
C SER A 52 6.21 10.68 -17.38
N ALA A 53 5.13 10.05 -17.84
CA ALA A 53 3.78 10.61 -17.73
C ALA A 53 3.32 10.75 -16.26
N THR A 54 3.52 9.72 -15.44
CA THR A 54 3.12 9.76 -14.02
C THR A 54 3.98 10.71 -13.19
N LYS A 55 5.23 10.94 -13.57
CA LYS A 55 6.08 11.96 -12.95
C LYS A 55 5.52 13.36 -13.20
N GLU A 56 5.21 13.68 -14.46
CA GLU A 56 4.61 14.96 -14.83
C GLU A 56 3.27 15.20 -14.11
N ASP A 57 2.41 14.18 -14.03
CA ASP A 57 1.17 14.22 -13.27
C ASP A 57 1.38 14.56 -11.79
N VAL A 58 2.39 13.96 -11.14
CA VAL A 58 2.72 14.25 -9.73
C VAL A 58 3.24 15.67 -9.57
N GLU A 59 4.12 16.14 -10.46
CA GLU A 59 4.65 17.51 -10.41
C GLU A 59 3.54 18.55 -10.58
N ASN A 60 2.63 18.34 -11.54
CA ASN A 60 1.50 19.22 -11.79
C ASN A 60 0.53 19.27 -10.60
N GLU A 61 0.16 18.12 -10.03
CA GLU A 61 -0.76 18.08 -8.90
C GLU A 61 -0.09 18.60 -7.60
N LEU A 62 1.22 18.39 -7.44
CA LEU A 62 2.00 18.94 -6.32
C LEU A 62 2.01 20.47 -6.38
N ASN A 63 2.28 21.04 -7.56
CA ASN A 63 2.22 22.49 -7.76
C ASN A 63 0.81 23.02 -7.45
N SER A 64 -0.23 22.36 -7.94
CA SER A 64 -1.62 22.74 -7.64
C SER A 64 -1.96 22.66 -6.14
N TYR A 65 -1.41 21.67 -5.43
CA TYR A 65 -1.59 21.51 -3.98
C TYR A 65 -0.85 22.60 -3.19
N LEU A 66 0.36 22.96 -3.61
CA LEU A 66 1.16 24.02 -2.99
C LEU A 66 0.54 25.41 -3.19
N GLU A 67 -0.06 25.67 -4.35
CA GLU A 67 -0.83 26.89 -4.61
C GLU A 67 -2.05 27.02 -3.70
N PHE A 68 -2.77 25.92 -3.44
CA PHE A 68 -3.93 25.92 -2.56
C PHE A 68 -4.16 24.54 -1.94
N SER A 69 -3.74 24.40 -0.68
CA SER A 69 -3.76 23.13 0.04
C SER A 69 -5.15 22.81 0.59
N THR A 70 -5.91 21.98 -0.14
CA THR A 70 -7.20 21.45 0.29
C THR A 70 -7.15 19.94 0.48
N ILE A 71 -8.07 19.41 1.28
CA ILE A 71 -8.21 17.96 1.48
C ILE A 71 -8.44 17.25 0.13
N GLU A 72 -9.23 17.83 -0.77
CA GLU A 72 -9.54 17.20 -2.06
C GLU A 72 -8.33 17.17 -3.01
N LYS A 73 -7.57 18.27 -3.09
CA LYS A 73 -6.28 18.28 -3.82
C LYS A 73 -5.26 17.34 -3.17
N GLY A 74 -5.25 17.23 -1.84
CA GLY A 74 -4.39 16.28 -1.13
C GLY A 74 -4.71 14.83 -1.47
N LYS A 75 -5.99 14.47 -1.62
CA LYS A 75 -6.40 13.14 -2.10
C LYS A 75 -5.95 12.88 -3.54
N LYS A 76 -6.12 13.84 -4.44
CA LYS A 76 -5.67 13.72 -5.84
C LYS A 76 -4.15 13.57 -5.93
N LEU A 77 -3.40 14.36 -5.17
CA LEU A 77 -1.94 14.25 -5.09
C LEU A 77 -1.54 12.86 -4.59
N ALA A 78 -2.17 12.36 -3.53
CA ALA A 78 -1.90 11.01 -3.02
C ALA A 78 -2.19 9.92 -4.06
N GLU A 79 -3.28 10.04 -4.83
CA GLU A 79 -3.61 9.12 -5.92
C GLU A 79 -2.52 9.12 -7.01
N LYS A 80 -2.08 10.31 -7.46
CA LYS A 80 -1.03 10.44 -8.47
C LYS A 80 0.31 9.88 -7.98
N ILE A 81 0.68 10.17 -6.73
CA ILE A 81 1.88 9.61 -6.11
C ILE A 81 1.80 8.08 -6.07
N PHE A 82 0.66 7.52 -5.67
CA PHE A 82 0.49 6.07 -5.60
C PHE A 82 0.59 5.42 -6.98
N CYS A 83 0.06 6.06 -8.02
CA CYS A 83 0.22 5.63 -9.40
C CYS A 83 1.69 5.61 -9.81
N HIS A 84 2.43 6.70 -9.56
CA HIS A 84 3.85 6.79 -9.87
C HIS A 84 4.68 5.72 -9.14
N VAL A 85 4.44 5.51 -7.84
CA VAL A 85 5.10 4.45 -7.05
C VAL A 85 4.82 3.06 -7.65
N THR A 86 3.60 2.80 -8.11
CA THR A 86 3.25 1.52 -8.74
C THR A 86 4.03 1.29 -10.03
N VAL A 87 4.23 2.34 -10.84
CA VAL A 87 5.07 2.26 -12.05
C VAL A 87 6.54 2.00 -11.68
N CYS A 88 7.08 2.70 -10.68
CA CYS A 88 8.45 2.46 -10.19
C CYS A 88 8.66 1.01 -9.72
N LEU A 89 7.70 0.44 -9.00
CA LEU A 89 7.73 -0.97 -8.58
C LEU A 89 7.68 -1.92 -9.78
N GLY A 90 6.89 -1.60 -10.81
CA GLY A 90 6.86 -2.36 -12.07
C GLY A 90 8.20 -2.35 -12.79
N ILE A 91 8.88 -1.20 -12.84
CA ILE A 91 10.22 -1.06 -13.41
C ILE A 91 11.23 -1.89 -12.61
N LEU A 92 11.23 -1.78 -11.28
CA LEU A 92 12.12 -2.56 -10.42
C LEU A 92 11.93 -4.07 -10.62
N ALA A 93 10.68 -4.53 -10.66
CA ALA A 93 10.38 -5.94 -10.94
C ALA A 93 10.81 -6.37 -12.36
N SER A 94 10.75 -5.47 -13.34
CA SER A 94 11.27 -5.74 -14.68
C SER A 94 12.79 -5.83 -14.69
N LEU A 95 13.50 -4.96 -13.96
CA LEU A 95 14.96 -4.97 -13.86
C LEU A 95 15.47 -6.23 -13.14
N GLU A 96 14.76 -6.69 -12.11
CA GLU A 96 15.06 -7.95 -11.42
C GLU A 96 15.00 -9.15 -12.37
N ARG A 97 14.05 -9.18 -13.31
CA ARG A 97 13.98 -10.20 -14.37
C ARG A 97 15.16 -10.15 -15.34
N PHE A 98 15.79 -8.99 -15.51
CA PHE A 98 17.01 -8.83 -16.31
C PHE A 98 18.30 -9.08 -15.51
N GLY A 99 18.20 -9.54 -14.25
CA GLY A 99 19.33 -9.89 -13.40
C GLY A 99 19.90 -8.74 -12.57
N VAL A 100 19.23 -7.59 -12.51
CA VAL A 100 19.61 -6.48 -11.63
C VAL A 100 19.10 -6.76 -10.22
N ASN A 101 19.99 -6.81 -9.23
CA ASN A 101 19.59 -7.00 -7.83
C ASN A 101 19.18 -5.66 -7.17
N PRO A 102 17.89 -5.45 -6.83
CA PRO A 102 17.43 -4.19 -6.24
C PRO A 102 18.06 -3.93 -4.87
N ASN A 103 18.40 -4.97 -4.11
CA ASN A 103 19.01 -4.84 -2.79
C ASN A 103 20.45 -4.32 -2.87
N GLU A 104 21.20 -4.70 -3.90
CA GLU A 104 22.55 -4.17 -4.13
C GLU A 104 22.50 -2.68 -4.46
N VAL A 105 21.53 -2.27 -5.29
CA VAL A 105 21.30 -0.85 -5.62
C VAL A 105 20.88 -0.07 -4.37
N LEU A 106 20.02 -0.65 -3.52
CA LEU A 106 19.59 -0.04 -2.26
C LEU A 106 20.76 0.16 -1.28
N GLU A 107 21.62 -0.85 -1.11
CA GLU A 107 22.81 -0.74 -0.26
C GLU A 107 23.80 0.30 -0.78
N LYS A 108 23.99 0.40 -2.12
CA LYS A 108 24.78 1.48 -2.74
C LYS A 108 24.23 2.86 -2.41
N LEU A 109 22.92 3.07 -2.58
CA LEU A 109 22.25 4.35 -2.26
C LEU A 109 22.37 4.72 -0.77
N LYS A 110 22.23 3.73 0.11
CA LYS A 110 22.39 3.92 1.56
C LYS A 110 23.81 4.37 1.90
N ASN A 111 24.81 3.72 1.32
CA ASN A 111 26.23 4.07 1.54
C ASN A 111 26.58 5.44 0.96
N GLU A 112 26.07 5.80 -0.21
CA GLU A 112 26.27 7.14 -0.80
C GLU A 112 25.65 8.25 0.07
N ASN A 113 24.46 8.03 0.65
CA ASN A 113 23.87 8.99 1.57
C ASN A 113 24.64 9.12 2.88
N ILE A 114 25.21 8.03 3.41
CA ILE A 114 26.07 8.07 4.61
C ILE A 114 27.33 8.91 4.31
N VAL A 115 28.00 8.65 3.19
CA VAL A 115 29.18 9.42 2.75
C VAL A 115 28.86 10.90 2.57
N ARG A 116 27.68 11.22 2.03
CA ARG A 116 27.24 12.61 1.81
C ARG A 116 26.93 13.36 3.10
N GLU A 117 26.39 12.68 4.10
CA GLU A 117 26.12 13.26 5.42
C GLU A 117 27.39 13.40 6.27
N GLU A 118 28.36 12.49 6.14
CA GLU A 118 29.68 12.61 6.76
C GLU A 118 30.50 13.76 6.17
N CYS A 119 30.41 14.00 4.86
CA CYS A 119 31.15 15.07 4.18
C CYS A 119 30.57 16.48 4.45
N LYS A 120 29.40 16.58 5.09
CA LYS A 120 28.75 17.84 5.50
C LYS A 120 28.99 18.21 6.97
N ARG A 121 29.54 17.30 7.79
CA ARG A 121 29.94 17.58 9.18
C ARG A 121 31.36 18.12 9.23
#